data_AF-A0A7C1ZUR4-F1
#
_entry.id   AF-A0A7C1ZUR4-F1
#
_cell.length_a   1.000
_cell.length_b   1.000
_cell.length_c   1.000
_cell.angle_alpha   90.00
_cell.angle_beta   90.00
_cell.angle_gamma   90.00
#
_symmetry.space_group_name_H-M   'P 1'
#
loop_
_entity.id
_entity.type
_entity.pdbx_description
1 polymer ?
#
loop_
_entity_poly.entity_id
_entity_poly.type
_entity_poly.pdbx_seq_one_letter_code
_entity_poly.pdbx_strand_id
1 'polypeptide(L)'
;LKVNAYDFLTDSEGVAIPYGVYDMGINKGWVNVGITKDTAEFAVQSIRNWWYKMGIYYHNNATSLLITADGGGSNSSRGKLWKFELQKFSNETGMTIQVVHFPPGTSKWNKIEHRLFSYISKNWRGRPLISYEVIIKLIASTKTAKGLDVECEIDEGIYETGINITEKQMEEICIIGNSFHGEWNYNISPQ
;
A
#
# COMPACT_ATOMS: atom_id res chain seq x y z
N LEU A 1 -10.28 -14.67 -34.08
CA LEU A 1 -10.91 -13.77 -33.10
C LEU A 1 -9.83 -12.87 -32.54
N LYS A 2 -9.93 -11.54 -32.69
CA LYS A 2 -9.04 -10.60 -32.00
C LYS A 2 -9.37 -10.70 -30.51
N VAL A 3 -8.44 -11.24 -29.73
CA VAL A 3 -8.53 -11.23 -28.26
C VAL A 3 -7.76 -9.99 -27.82
N ASN A 4 -8.47 -9.03 -27.24
CA ASN A 4 -7.85 -7.83 -26.68
C ASN A 4 -7.26 -8.23 -25.32
N ALA A 5 -5.94 -8.25 -25.22
CA ALA A 5 -5.21 -8.75 -24.06
C ALA A 5 -4.78 -7.64 -23.07
N TYR A 6 -5.25 -6.41 -23.28
CA TYR A 6 -4.85 -5.21 -22.55
C TYR A 6 -6.04 -4.54 -21.87
N ASP A 7 -5.77 -3.69 -20.87
CA ASP A 7 -6.77 -2.92 -20.14
C ASP A 7 -7.69 -2.12 -21.08
N PHE A 8 -9.00 -2.31 -20.92
CA PHE A 8 -10.03 -1.76 -21.79
C PHE A 8 -10.60 -0.47 -21.22
N LEU A 9 -9.86 0.63 -21.34
CA LEU A 9 -10.31 1.92 -20.84
C LEU A 9 -11.66 2.37 -21.42
N THR A 10 -12.03 1.88 -22.61
CA THR A 10 -13.32 2.17 -23.26
C THR A 10 -14.52 1.53 -22.57
N ASP A 11 -14.29 0.46 -21.80
CA ASP A 11 -15.34 -0.36 -21.18
C ASP A 11 -15.40 -0.14 -19.65
N SER A 12 -14.67 0.86 -19.15
CA SER A 12 -14.51 1.19 -17.73
C SER A 12 -14.75 2.68 -17.47
N GLU A 13 -15.29 3.00 -16.30
CA GLU A 13 -15.44 4.39 -15.83
C GLU A 13 -14.10 5.14 -15.70
N GLY A 14 -12.99 4.41 -15.50
CA GLY A 14 -11.64 4.95 -15.49
C GLY A 14 -10.62 3.95 -14.95
N VAL A 15 -9.44 4.44 -14.54
CA VAL A 15 -8.36 3.61 -14.00
C VAL A 15 -8.56 3.44 -12.50
N ALA A 16 -8.51 2.20 -12.02
CA ALA A 16 -8.51 1.89 -10.59
C ALA A 16 -7.19 1.22 -10.18
N ILE A 17 -6.57 1.74 -9.13
CA ILE A 17 -5.26 1.31 -8.61
C ILE A 17 -5.46 0.81 -7.18
N PRO A 18 -5.66 -0.51 -6.97
CA PRO A 18 -5.79 -1.06 -5.63
C PRO A 18 -4.42 -1.13 -4.94
N TYR A 19 -4.28 -0.44 -3.80
CA TYR A 19 -3.12 -0.54 -2.91
C TYR A 19 -3.51 -1.17 -1.59
N GLY A 20 -2.87 -2.29 -1.23
CA GLY A 20 -3.28 -3.12 -0.11
C GLY A 20 -2.39 -2.99 1.11
N VAL A 21 -3.00 -3.03 2.30
CA VAL A 21 -2.34 -3.31 3.58
C VAL A 21 -2.96 -4.59 4.15
N TYR A 22 -2.12 -5.58 4.47
CA TYR A 22 -2.58 -6.81 5.11
C TYR A 22 -1.96 -6.96 6.50
N ASP A 23 -2.81 -6.84 7.51
CA ASP A 23 -2.44 -7.06 8.90
C ASP A 23 -2.47 -8.56 9.20
N MET A 24 -1.26 -9.12 9.35
CA MET A 24 -1.07 -10.54 9.66
C MET A 24 -1.51 -10.93 11.07
N GLY A 25 -1.51 -9.98 12.02
CA GLY A 25 -1.79 -10.25 13.44
C GLY A 25 -3.27 -10.52 13.68
N ILE A 26 -4.13 -9.76 13.00
CA ILE A 26 -5.59 -9.86 13.14
C ILE A 26 -6.30 -10.41 11.89
N ASN A 27 -5.53 -10.77 10.85
CA ASN A 27 -6.03 -11.31 9.59
C ASN A 27 -7.05 -10.38 8.89
N LYS A 28 -6.75 -9.08 8.83
CA LYS A 28 -7.58 -8.07 8.15
C LYS A 28 -6.84 -7.41 6.99
N GLY A 29 -7.57 -7.14 5.92
CA GLY A 29 -7.09 -6.40 4.76
C GLY A 29 -7.72 -5.02 4.69
N TRP A 30 -6.93 -4.05 4.29
CA TRP A 30 -7.40 -2.75 3.81
C TRP A 30 -6.96 -2.57 2.37
N VAL A 31 -7.83 -2.05 1.52
CA VAL A 31 -7.48 -1.67 0.15
C VAL A 31 -7.91 -0.24 -0.13
N ASN A 32 -6.93 0.60 -0.43
CA ASN A 32 -7.15 1.95 -0.92
C ASN A 32 -7.22 1.89 -2.45
N VAL A 33 -8.31 2.33 -3.08
CA VAL A 33 -8.50 2.27 -4.54
C VAL A 33 -8.30 3.66 -5.11
N GLY A 34 -7.07 3.95 -5.56
CA GLY A 34 -6.74 5.22 -6.19
C GLY A 34 -7.24 5.31 -7.62
N ILE A 35 -7.65 6.50 -8.04
CA ILE A 35 -8.16 6.75 -9.41
C ILE A 35 -7.29 7.68 -10.25
N THR A 36 -6.11 8.05 -9.74
CA THR A 36 -5.21 9.01 -10.38
C THR A 36 -3.88 8.37 -10.77
N LYS A 37 -2.90 8.30 -9.86
CA LYS A 37 -1.54 7.78 -10.14
C LYS A 37 -1.00 6.96 -8.96
N ASP A 38 -0.30 5.87 -9.29
CA ASP A 38 0.46 5.07 -8.32
C ASP A 38 1.79 5.77 -8.00
N THR A 39 1.78 6.65 -7.00
CA THR A 39 2.96 7.39 -6.52
C THR A 39 3.32 6.99 -5.10
N ALA A 40 4.51 7.38 -4.65
CA ALA A 40 4.90 7.17 -3.26
C ALA A 40 3.98 7.90 -2.26
N GLU A 41 3.43 9.07 -2.63
CA GLU A 41 2.40 9.75 -1.84
C GLU A 41 1.13 8.90 -1.72
N PHE A 42 0.66 8.32 -2.83
CA PHE A 42 -0.49 7.42 -2.81
C PHE A 42 -0.24 6.18 -1.96
N ALA A 43 0.95 5.58 -2.05
CA ALA A 43 1.32 4.42 -1.25
C ALA A 43 1.29 4.74 0.26
N VAL A 44 1.87 5.87 0.68
CA VAL A 44 1.82 6.29 2.09
C VAL A 44 0.43 6.73 2.51
N GLN A 45 -0.34 7.40 1.63
CA GLN A 45 -1.75 7.71 1.93
C GLN A 45 -2.58 6.44 2.13
N SER A 46 -2.28 5.38 1.41
CA SER A 46 -2.94 4.08 1.58
C SER A 46 -2.66 3.48 2.96
N ILE A 47 -1.43 3.62 3.46
CA ILE A 47 -1.06 3.23 4.84
C ILE A 47 -1.75 4.15 5.86
N ARG A 48 -1.79 5.45 5.61
CA ARG A 48 -2.47 6.43 6.46
C ARG A 48 -3.96 6.14 6.59
N ASN A 49 -4.64 5.90 5.47
CA ASN A 49 -6.05 5.52 5.44
C ASN A 49 -6.29 4.23 6.21
N TRP A 50 -5.46 3.20 5.98
CA TRP A 50 -5.50 1.97 6.78
C TRP A 50 -5.40 2.27 8.28
N TRP A 51 -4.41 3.07 8.69
CA TRP A 51 -4.18 3.37 10.11
C TRP A 51 -5.40 4.03 10.75
N TYR A 52 -5.88 5.15 10.21
CA TYR A 52 -6.96 5.89 10.86
C TYR A 52 -8.35 5.24 10.73
N LYS A 53 -8.58 4.48 9.65
CA LYS A 53 -9.90 3.88 9.40
C LYS A 53 -10.02 2.48 10.01
N MET A 54 -8.91 1.77 10.16
CA MET A 54 -8.92 0.38 10.65
C MET A 54 -7.86 0.11 11.72
N GLY A 55 -6.58 0.38 11.44
CA GLY A 55 -5.44 -0.05 12.27
C GLY A 55 -5.47 0.48 13.69
N ILE A 56 -5.80 1.76 13.88
CA ILE A 56 -5.79 2.44 15.19
C ILE A 56 -6.76 1.79 16.19
N TYR A 57 -7.88 1.23 15.72
CA TYR A 57 -8.86 0.57 16.60
C TYR A 57 -8.35 -0.76 17.17
N TYR A 58 -7.40 -1.41 16.49
CA TYR A 58 -6.80 -2.66 16.95
C TYR A 58 -5.45 -2.47 17.64
N HIS A 59 -4.74 -1.37 17.32
CA HIS A 59 -3.36 -1.13 17.74
C HIS A 59 -3.15 0.25 18.39
N ASN A 60 -4.14 0.78 19.10
CA ASN A 60 -4.15 2.15 19.66
C ASN A 60 -2.95 2.54 20.55
N ASN A 61 -2.21 1.56 21.09
CA ASN A 61 -1.02 1.78 21.92
C ASN A 61 0.30 1.53 21.17
N ALA A 62 0.26 1.36 19.85
CA ALA A 62 1.45 1.11 19.06
C ALA A 62 2.36 2.35 19.05
N THR A 63 3.64 2.14 19.38
CA THR A 63 4.69 3.16 19.27
C THR A 63 5.57 2.96 18.04
N SER A 64 5.37 1.87 17.30
CA SER A 64 6.07 1.60 16.06
C SER A 64 5.24 0.74 15.11
N LEU A 65 5.50 0.89 13.82
CA LEU A 65 4.84 0.16 12.73
C LEU A 65 5.89 -0.55 11.88
N LEU A 66 5.83 -1.88 11.81
CA LEU A 66 6.64 -2.68 10.89
C LEU A 66 5.92 -2.84 9.54
N ILE A 67 6.55 -2.35 8.49
CA ILE A 67 6.09 -2.46 7.10
C ILE A 67 7.00 -3.45 6.38
N THR A 68 6.43 -4.58 5.97
CA THR A 68 7.07 -5.51 5.03
C THR A 68 6.59 -5.19 3.62
N ALA A 69 7.46 -4.61 2.80
CA ALA A 69 7.09 -4.11 1.48
C ALA A 69 7.96 -4.72 0.37
N ASP A 70 7.39 -4.82 -0.82
CA ASP A 70 8.19 -5.04 -2.01
C ASP A 70 9.09 -3.81 -2.25
N GLY A 71 10.24 -3.99 -2.89
CA GLY A 71 11.24 -2.93 -3.06
C GLY A 71 11.12 -2.12 -4.36
N GLY A 72 9.97 -2.14 -5.05
CA GLY A 72 9.79 -1.54 -6.40
C GLY A 72 8.67 -0.50 -6.46
N GLY A 73 8.48 0.15 -7.61
CA GLY A 73 7.34 1.06 -7.83
C GLY A 73 7.25 2.21 -6.81
N SER A 74 6.04 2.48 -6.33
CA SER A 74 5.71 3.57 -5.41
C SER A 74 6.29 3.41 -4.01
N ASN A 75 6.57 2.19 -3.56
CA ASN A 75 7.25 1.90 -2.28
C ASN A 75 8.71 1.46 -2.45
N SER A 76 9.36 1.91 -3.53
CA SER A 76 10.76 1.57 -3.82
C SER A 76 11.70 1.90 -2.67
N SER A 77 12.61 0.98 -2.34
CA SER A 77 13.65 1.16 -1.31
C SER A 77 14.61 2.32 -1.61
N ARG A 78 14.76 2.65 -2.89
CA ARG A 78 15.56 3.78 -3.39
C ARG A 78 14.74 5.06 -3.56
N GLY A 79 13.42 4.99 -3.39
CA GLY A 79 12.50 6.11 -3.57
C GLY A 79 12.69 7.16 -2.48
N LYS A 80 13.14 8.36 -2.86
CA LYS A 80 13.27 9.50 -1.94
C LYS A 80 11.91 10.00 -1.44
N LEU A 81 10.95 10.13 -2.36
CA LEU A 81 9.57 10.54 -2.03
C LEU A 81 8.91 9.56 -1.06
N TRP A 82 9.13 8.26 -1.23
CA TRP A 82 8.64 7.23 -0.30
C TRP A 82 9.15 7.46 1.13
N LYS A 83 10.46 7.65 1.30
CA LYS A 83 11.05 7.93 2.61
C LYS A 83 10.55 9.24 3.20
N PHE A 84 10.41 10.28 2.36
CA PHE A 84 9.93 11.59 2.79
C PHE A 84 8.47 11.55 3.27
N GLU A 85 7.60 10.85 2.54
CA GLU A 85 6.20 10.68 2.94
C GLU A 85 6.06 9.81 4.19
N LEU A 86 6.90 8.77 4.34
CA LEU A 86 6.97 8.00 5.58
C LEU A 86 7.44 8.83 6.77
N GLN A 87 8.35 9.79 6.59
CA GLN A 87 8.73 10.75 7.64
C GLN A 87 7.53 11.58 8.07
N LYS A 88 6.77 12.14 7.12
CA LYS A 88 5.54 12.89 7.44
C LYS A 88 4.56 12.03 8.23
N PHE A 89 4.33 10.79 7.80
CA PHE A 89 3.45 9.86 8.49
C PHE A 89 3.96 9.47 9.89
N SER A 90 5.27 9.30 10.05
CA SER A 90 5.90 9.06 11.35
C SER A 90 5.70 10.24 12.31
N ASN A 91 5.95 11.47 11.84
CA ASN A 91 5.72 12.69 12.62
C ASN A 91 4.25 12.84 13.02
N GLU A 92 3.34 12.57 12.08
CA GLU A 92 1.90 12.68 12.29
C GLU A 92 1.38 11.71 13.35
N THR A 93 1.86 10.46 13.32
CA THR A 93 1.38 9.40 14.23
C THR A 93 2.19 9.28 15.52
N GLY A 94 3.37 9.90 15.58
CA GLY A 94 4.33 9.68 16.66
C GLY A 94 4.93 8.27 16.68
N MET A 95 4.72 7.45 15.65
CA MET A 95 5.23 6.08 15.58
C MET A 95 6.57 6.02 14.85
N THR A 96 7.50 5.20 15.34
CA THR A 96 8.67 4.79 14.55
C THR A 96 8.24 3.83 13.44
N ILE A 97 8.53 4.18 12.18
CA ILE A 97 8.23 3.32 11.03
C ILE A 97 9.45 2.47 10.71
N GLN A 98 9.30 1.15 10.77
CA GLN A 98 10.34 0.20 10.39
C GLN A 98 9.97 -0.38 9.03
N VAL A 99 10.82 -0.19 8.03
CA VAL A 99 10.62 -0.74 6.68
C VAL A 99 11.60 -1.87 6.46
N VAL A 100 11.06 -3.04 6.11
CA VAL A 100 11.84 -4.21 5.70
C VAL A 100 11.41 -4.57 4.29
N HIS A 101 12.32 -4.42 3.34
CA HIS A 101 12.05 -4.75 1.95
C HIS A 101 12.39 -6.21 1.64
N PHE A 102 11.54 -6.84 0.84
CA PHE A 102 11.84 -8.11 0.21
C PHE A 102 12.99 -7.94 -0.81
N PRO A 103 13.96 -8.87 -0.88
CA PRO A 103 14.99 -8.84 -1.92
C PRO A 103 14.40 -8.78 -3.35
N PRO A 104 15.14 -8.24 -4.33
CA PRO A 104 14.69 -8.22 -5.71
C PRO A 104 14.26 -9.60 -6.22
N GLY A 105 13.11 -9.68 -6.90
CA GLY A 105 12.57 -10.94 -7.44
C GLY A 105 11.91 -11.86 -6.40
N THR A 106 11.67 -11.37 -5.18
CA THR A 106 11.08 -12.17 -4.08
C THR A 106 9.70 -11.72 -3.62
N SER A 107 9.02 -10.84 -4.37
CA SER A 107 7.64 -10.38 -4.08
C SER A 107 6.64 -11.53 -3.89
N LYS A 108 6.85 -12.66 -4.57
CA LYS A 108 6.06 -13.88 -4.35
C LYS A 108 6.08 -14.42 -2.92
N TRP A 109 7.00 -13.99 -2.06
CA TRP A 109 7.05 -14.38 -0.65
C TRP A 109 6.33 -13.39 0.26
N ASN A 110 5.91 -12.25 -0.28
CA ASN A 110 5.05 -11.33 0.42
C ASN A 110 3.69 -11.98 0.67
N LYS A 111 3.30 -12.06 1.94
CA LYS A 111 2.08 -12.76 2.35
C LYS A 111 0.82 -12.09 1.83
N ILE A 112 0.86 -10.79 1.54
CA ILE A 112 -0.29 -10.06 1.00
C ILE A 112 -0.76 -10.64 -0.33
N GLU A 113 0.17 -11.06 -1.19
CA GLU A 113 -0.15 -11.70 -2.47
C GLU A 113 -0.98 -12.96 -2.28
N HIS A 114 -0.60 -13.80 -1.32
CA HIS A 114 -1.25 -15.09 -1.08
C HIS A 114 -2.50 -14.99 -0.21
N ARG A 115 -2.51 -14.07 0.74
CA ARG A 115 -3.54 -14.00 1.80
C ARG A 115 -4.59 -12.93 1.58
N LEU A 116 -4.30 -11.92 0.77
CA LEU A 116 -5.25 -10.85 0.42
C LEU A 116 -5.56 -10.88 -1.07
N PHE A 117 -4.59 -10.54 -1.91
CA PHE A 117 -4.84 -10.35 -3.35
C PHE A 117 -5.29 -11.62 -4.06
N SER A 118 -4.75 -12.80 -3.72
CA SER A 118 -5.22 -14.06 -4.32
C SER A 118 -6.71 -14.33 -4.08
N TYR A 119 -7.26 -13.91 -2.94
CA TYR A 119 -8.68 -14.07 -2.62
C TYR A 119 -9.54 -13.00 -3.29
N ILE A 120 -9.04 -11.76 -3.37
CA ILE A 120 -9.68 -10.70 -4.15
C ILE A 120 -9.81 -11.14 -5.62
N SER A 121 -8.73 -11.62 -6.25
CA SER A 121 -8.74 -12.10 -7.63
C SER A 121 -9.69 -13.29 -7.83
N LYS A 122 -9.81 -14.19 -6.83
CA LYS A 122 -10.81 -15.28 -6.87
C LYS A 122 -12.24 -14.73 -6.83
N ASN A 123 -12.51 -13.72 -6.01
CA ASN A 123 -13.83 -13.10 -5.91
C ASN A 123 -14.22 -12.32 -7.19
N TRP A 124 -13.22 -11.82 -7.92
CA TRP A 124 -13.40 -11.12 -9.19
C TRP A 124 -13.63 -12.08 -10.38
N ARG A 125 -13.40 -13.38 -10.21
CA ARG A 125 -13.44 -14.35 -11.32
C ARG A 125 -14.77 -14.29 -12.06
N GLY A 126 -14.71 -13.97 -13.35
CA GLY A 126 -15.88 -13.94 -14.23
C GLY A 126 -16.81 -12.75 -13.99
N ARG A 127 -16.38 -11.74 -13.24
CA ARG A 127 -17.14 -10.52 -12.98
C ARG A 127 -16.46 -9.33 -13.66
N PRO A 128 -17.12 -8.62 -14.59
CA PRO A 128 -16.52 -7.47 -15.26
C PRO A 128 -16.43 -6.28 -14.29
N LEU A 129 -15.28 -5.60 -14.27
CA LEU A 129 -14.98 -4.46 -13.39
C LEU A 129 -15.35 -3.14 -14.07
N ILE A 130 -16.66 -2.93 -14.25
CA ILE A 130 -17.19 -1.85 -15.11
C ILE A 130 -17.24 -0.46 -14.45
N SER A 131 -17.27 -0.39 -13.12
CA SER A 131 -17.35 0.86 -12.35
C SER A 131 -16.56 0.78 -11.06
N TYR A 132 -16.21 1.93 -10.48
CA TYR A 132 -15.51 1.98 -9.19
C TYR A 132 -16.34 1.32 -8.08
N GLU A 133 -17.65 1.54 -8.08
CA GLU A 133 -18.57 0.94 -7.13
C GLU A 133 -18.52 -0.61 -7.18
N VAL A 134 -18.47 -1.18 -8.40
CA VAL A 134 -18.35 -2.63 -8.58
C VAL A 134 -17.01 -3.12 -8.03
N ILE A 135 -15.91 -2.42 -8.31
CA ILE A 135 -14.57 -2.78 -7.81
C ILE A 135 -14.57 -2.79 -6.27
N ILE A 136 -15.06 -1.73 -5.63
CA ILE A 136 -15.12 -1.62 -4.17
C ILE A 136 -15.98 -2.73 -3.57
N LYS A 137 -17.18 -2.95 -4.09
CA LYS A 137 -18.08 -4.03 -3.61
C LYS A 137 -17.43 -5.40 -3.74
N LEU A 138 -16.70 -5.64 -4.83
CA LEU A 138 -16.01 -6.92 -5.04
C LEU A 138 -14.80 -7.09 -4.14
N ILE A 139 -14.04 -6.03 -3.85
CA ILE A 139 -12.94 -6.12 -2.89
C ILE A 139 -13.50 -6.36 -1.48
N ALA A 140 -14.44 -5.50 -1.03
CA ALA A 140 -15.00 -5.54 0.32
C ALA A 140 -15.79 -6.83 0.63
N SER A 141 -16.33 -7.50 -0.39
CA SER A 141 -17.01 -8.80 -0.22
C SER A 141 -16.04 -10.00 -0.11
N THR A 142 -14.73 -9.77 -0.19
CA THR A 142 -13.73 -10.83 -0.08
C THR A 142 -13.67 -11.36 1.34
N LYS A 143 -14.17 -12.58 1.56
CA LYS A 143 -14.12 -13.29 2.84
C LYS A 143 -13.55 -14.68 2.68
N THR A 144 -12.93 -15.19 3.74
CA THR A 144 -12.43 -16.58 3.76
C THR A 144 -12.95 -17.35 4.98
N ALA A 145 -12.99 -18.68 4.89
CA ALA A 145 -13.34 -19.54 6.02
C ALA A 145 -12.41 -19.36 7.24
N LYS A 146 -11.21 -18.80 7.03
CA LYS A 146 -10.26 -18.47 8.09
C LYS A 146 -10.47 -17.07 8.69
N GLY A 147 -11.58 -16.41 8.35
CA GLY A 147 -11.95 -15.12 8.92
C GLY A 147 -11.22 -13.93 8.31
N LEU A 148 -10.69 -14.03 7.09
CA LEU A 148 -10.21 -12.83 6.38
C LEU A 148 -11.40 -11.88 6.18
N ASP A 149 -11.18 -10.63 6.55
CA ASP A 149 -12.13 -9.54 6.39
C ASP A 149 -11.41 -8.37 5.72
N VAL A 150 -12.01 -7.82 4.66
CA VAL A 150 -11.37 -6.81 3.80
C VAL A 150 -12.25 -5.58 3.77
N GLU A 151 -11.68 -4.46 4.19
CA GLU A 151 -12.28 -3.14 4.02
C GLU A 151 -11.64 -2.44 2.84
N CYS A 152 -12.42 -1.62 2.14
CA CYS A 152 -11.98 -1.00 0.89
C CYS A 152 -12.70 0.33 0.69
N GLU A 153 -11.97 1.32 0.16
CA GLU A 153 -12.53 2.63 -0.15
C GLU A 153 -11.87 3.23 -1.39
N ILE A 154 -12.59 4.11 -2.06
CA ILE A 154 -12.04 4.94 -3.14
C ILE A 154 -11.18 6.06 -2.56
N ASP A 155 -10.07 6.34 -3.23
CA ASP A 155 -9.22 7.49 -2.96
C ASP A 155 -9.29 8.44 -4.16
N GLU A 156 -10.05 9.52 -3.97
CA GLU A 156 -10.22 10.60 -4.94
C GLU A 156 -9.05 11.61 -4.92
N GLY A 157 -8.01 11.33 -4.12
CA GLY A 157 -6.79 12.11 -4.03
C GLY A 157 -6.10 12.25 -5.39
N ILE A 158 -5.57 13.44 -5.64
CA ILE A 158 -4.82 13.76 -6.84
C ILE A 158 -3.34 13.59 -6.53
N TYR A 159 -2.73 12.58 -7.15
CA TYR A 159 -1.31 12.29 -7.00
C TYR A 159 -0.57 12.60 -8.29
N GLU A 160 0.41 13.50 -8.21
CA GLU A 160 1.19 13.95 -9.37
C GLU A 160 2.47 13.12 -9.53
N THR A 161 2.86 12.88 -10.79
CA THR A 161 4.12 12.22 -11.10
C THR A 161 5.25 13.24 -11.28
N GLY A 162 6.49 12.84 -11.03
CA GLY A 162 7.67 13.70 -11.27
C GLY A 162 8.05 14.59 -10.10
N ILE A 163 7.46 14.37 -8.93
CA ILE A 163 7.86 15.04 -7.68
C ILE A 163 9.27 14.58 -7.30
N ASN A 164 10.17 15.56 -7.20
CA ASN A 164 11.56 15.33 -6.84
C ASN A 164 11.82 15.88 -5.44
N ILE A 165 12.37 15.03 -4.57
CA ILE A 165 12.83 15.42 -3.25
C ILE A 165 14.27 15.92 -3.34
N THR A 166 14.49 17.14 -2.85
CA THR A 166 15.81 17.78 -2.79
C THR A 166 16.73 17.08 -1.79
N GLU A 167 18.05 17.26 -1.91
CA GLU A 167 18.99 16.69 -0.93
C GLU A 167 18.76 17.26 0.47
N LYS A 168 18.43 18.54 0.59
CA LYS A 168 18.10 19.16 1.89
C LYS A 168 16.91 18.46 2.56
N GLN A 169 15.84 18.18 1.82
CA GLN A 169 14.69 17.44 2.35
C GLN A 169 15.05 16.00 2.72
N MET A 170 16.02 15.38 2.05
CA MET A 170 16.52 14.05 2.42
C MET A 170 17.32 14.07 3.72
N GLU A 171 18.14 15.11 3.93
CA GLU A 171 18.91 15.32 5.17
C GLU A 171 18.01 15.56 6.38
N GLU A 172 16.81 16.11 6.15
CA GLU A 172 15.80 16.31 7.19
C GLU A 172 15.16 14.98 7.64
N ILE A 173 15.27 13.87 6.89
CA ILE A 173 14.65 12.59 7.30
C ILE A 173 15.46 11.95 8.42
N CYS A 174 14.79 11.61 9.53
CA CYS A 174 15.34 10.87 10.67
C CYS A 174 15.42 9.36 10.38
N ILE A 175 16.19 9.00 9.35
CA ILE A 175 16.36 7.63 8.86
C ILE A 175 17.63 6.98 9.41
N ILE A 176 17.50 5.75 9.90
CA ILE A 176 18.62 4.91 10.36
C ILE A 176 18.53 3.57 9.64
N GLY A 177 19.57 3.22 8.88
CA GLY A 177 19.67 1.92 8.23
C GLY A 177 19.77 0.78 9.25
N ASN A 178 19.16 -0.36 8.94
CA ASN A 178 19.25 -1.57 9.75
C ASN A 178 20.66 -2.19 9.63
N SER A 179 21.10 -2.92 10.66
CA SER A 179 22.35 -3.69 10.61
C SER A 179 22.33 -4.78 9.54
N PHE A 180 21.15 -5.32 9.21
CA PHE A 180 20.96 -6.29 8.15
C PHE A 180 20.37 -5.61 6.91
N HIS A 181 21.22 -5.42 5.90
CA HIS A 181 20.90 -4.74 4.65
C HIS A 181 20.36 -3.30 4.82
N GLY A 182 21.12 -2.43 5.49
CA GLY A 182 20.75 -1.04 5.74
C GLY A 182 20.56 -0.17 4.49
N GLU A 183 21.01 -0.64 3.32
CA GLU A 183 20.77 -0.01 2.02
C GLU A 183 19.29 -0.03 1.60
N TRP A 184 18.51 -0.97 2.11
CA TRP A 184 17.07 -1.07 1.85
C TRP A 184 16.22 -1.32 3.09
N ASN A 185 16.77 -1.73 4.23
CA ASN A 185 16.03 -1.89 5.48
C ASN A 185 16.37 -0.73 6.39
N TYR A 186 15.36 -0.04 6.93
CA TYR A 186 15.60 1.17 7.70
C TYR A 186 14.46 1.47 8.66
N ASN A 187 14.78 2.27 9.67
CA ASN A 187 13.83 2.85 10.60
C ASN A 187 13.75 4.36 10.35
N ILE A 188 12.54 4.91 10.41
CA ILE A 188 12.27 6.34 10.39
C ILE A 188 11.61 6.68 11.72
N SER A 189 12.22 7.58 12.47
CA SER A 189 11.72 8.04 13.76
C SER A 189 10.93 9.35 13.62
N PRO A 190 9.93 9.60 14.49
CA PRO A 190 9.26 10.88 14.54
C PRO A 190 10.22 11.98 15.02
N GLN A 191 9.96 13.21 14.58
CA GLN A 191 10.67 14.43 14.96
C GLN A 191 10.02 15.17 16.11
#